data_AF-A0A538AFK8-F1
#
_entry.id   AF-A0A538AFK8-F1
#
_cell.length_a   1.000
_cell.length_b   1.000
_cell.length_c   1.000
_cell.angle_alpha   90.00
_cell.angle_beta   90.00
_cell.angle_gamma   90.00
#
_symmetry.space_group_name_H-M   'P 1'
#
loop_
_entity.id
_entity.type
_entity.pdbx_description
1 polymer ?
#
loop_
_entity_poly.entity_id
_entity_poly.type
_entity_poly.pdbx_seq_one_letter_code
_entity_poly.pdbx_strand_id
1 'polypeptide(L)'
;MTVVDWDSFDLEEFTRELRGNLDGPDADKLIWAFEHAVEVARTDDHLLGYLVVAILCLLARLDESSPRAVLEAFFRRSVSDEAWRQTYLPLFA
;
A
#
# COMPACT_ATOMS: atom_id res chain seq x y z
N MET A 1 -18.43 3.48 -7.59
CA MET A 1 -17.29 2.96 -6.82
C MET A 1 -17.48 1.47 -6.75
N THR A 2 -16.60 0.70 -7.38
CA THR A 2 -16.53 -0.75 -7.15
C THR A 2 -16.06 -0.92 -5.71
N VAL A 3 -16.90 -1.53 -4.88
CA VAL A 3 -16.53 -1.93 -3.52
C VAL A 3 -15.57 -3.10 -3.68
N VAL A 4 -14.38 -3.01 -3.07
CA VAL A 4 -13.44 -4.13 -3.05
C VAL A 4 -13.98 -5.16 -2.07
N ASP A 5 -14.13 -6.41 -2.52
CA ASP A 5 -14.43 -7.53 -1.63
C ASP A 5 -13.13 -7.98 -0.95
N TRP A 6 -12.85 -7.42 0.22
CA TRP A 6 -11.63 -7.70 0.98
C TRP A 6 -11.57 -9.14 1.51
N ASP A 7 -12.72 -9.78 1.68
CA ASP A 7 -12.80 -11.18 2.13
C ASP A 7 -12.40 -12.13 0.99
N SER A 8 -12.75 -11.81 -0.25
CA SER A 8 -12.34 -12.57 -1.43
C SER A 8 -11.01 -12.14 -2.04
N PHE A 9 -10.39 -11.05 -1.57
CA PHE A 9 -9.14 -10.54 -2.12
C PHE A 9 -8.00 -11.57 -2.00
N ASP A 10 -7.46 -12.00 -3.15
CA ASP A 10 -6.35 -12.96 -3.23
C ASP A 10 -5.01 -12.28 -2.95
N LEU A 11 -4.70 -12.20 -1.66
CA LEU A 11 -3.43 -11.67 -1.16
C LEU A 11 -2.23 -12.51 -1.61
N GLU A 12 -2.39 -13.80 -1.88
CA GLU A 12 -1.29 -14.65 -2.35
C GLU A 12 -0.93 -14.34 -3.80
N GLU A 13 -1.92 -14.16 -4.66
CA GLU A 13 -1.71 -13.73 -6.04
C GLU A 13 -1.08 -12.33 -6.10
N PHE A 14 -1.62 -11.39 -5.31
CA PHE A 14 -1.09 -10.02 -5.26
C PHE A 14 0.38 -9.98 -4.81
N THR A 15 0.74 -10.72 -3.76
CA THR A 15 2.12 -10.76 -3.25
C THR A 15 3.07 -11.49 -4.19
N ARG A 16 2.59 -12.48 -4.95
CA ARG A 16 3.37 -13.15 -6.02
C ARG A 16 3.73 -12.17 -7.12
N GLU A 17 2.77 -11.37 -7.58
CA GLU A 17 3.02 -10.32 -8.57
C GLU A 17 3.97 -9.23 -8.06
N LEU A 18 3.86 -8.84 -6.78
CA LEU A 18 4.80 -7.91 -6.15
C LEU A 18 6.24 -8.44 -6.16
N ARG A 19 6.46 -9.73 -5.83
CA ARG A 19 7.79 -10.35 -5.90
C ARG A 19 8.33 -10.43 -7.33
N GLY A 20 7.46 -10.57 -8.33
CA GLY A 20 7.86 -10.60 -9.75
C GLY A 20 8.33 -9.24 -10.28
N ASN A 21 7.83 -8.15 -9.70
CA ASN A 21 8.08 -6.78 -10.16
C ASN A 21 9.06 -5.98 -9.28
N LEU A 22 9.36 -6.45 -8.07
CA LEU A 22 10.25 -5.78 -7.11
C LEU A 22 11.45 -6.68 -6.77
N ASP A 23 12.66 -6.17 -6.98
CA ASP A 23 13.88 -6.90 -6.64
C ASP A 23 14.29 -6.69 -5.17
N GLY A 24 14.57 -7.78 -4.46
CA GLY A 24 15.36 -7.78 -3.22
C GLY A 24 14.60 -7.56 -1.90
N PRO A 25 15.32 -7.29 -0.78
CA PRO A 25 14.80 -7.28 0.59
C PRO A 25 13.76 -6.19 0.89
N ASP A 26 13.49 -5.28 -0.06
CA ASP A 26 12.44 -4.29 0.06
C ASP A 26 11.07 -4.83 -0.40
N ALA A 27 11.04 -5.88 -1.23
CA ALA A 27 9.81 -6.55 -1.65
C ALA A 27 9.13 -7.25 -0.45
N ASP A 28 9.89 -8.00 0.36
CA ASP A 28 9.34 -8.72 1.52
C ASP A 28 8.77 -7.78 2.58
N LYS A 29 9.42 -6.63 2.82
CA LYS A 29 8.91 -5.59 3.74
C LYS A 29 7.61 -4.99 3.22
N LEU A 30 7.53 -4.74 1.92
CA LEU A 30 6.32 -4.19 1.30
C LEU A 30 5.18 -5.20 1.34
N ILE A 31 5.46 -6.47 1.08
CA ILE A 31 4.49 -7.58 1.19
C ILE A 31 3.94 -7.65 2.61
N TRP A 32 4.83 -7.70 3.62
CA TRP A 32 4.42 -7.72 5.02
C TRP A 32 3.50 -6.53 5.37
N ALA A 33 3.80 -5.34 4.86
CA ALA A 33 2.96 -4.15 5.08
C ALA A 33 1.59 -4.26 4.40
N PHE A 34 1.52 -4.83 3.19
CA PHE A 34 0.26 -5.08 2.50
C PHE A 34 -0.60 -6.12 3.21
N GLU A 35 0.00 -7.21 3.70
CA GLU A 35 -0.72 -8.24 4.46
C GLU A 35 -1.44 -7.62 5.67
N HIS A 36 -0.73 -6.79 6.44
CA HIS A 36 -1.33 -6.09 7.59
C HIS A 36 -2.37 -5.05 7.19
N ALA A 37 -2.17 -4.33 6.08
CA ALA A 37 -3.16 -3.38 5.59
C ALA A 37 -4.45 -4.09 5.16
N VAL A 38 -4.36 -5.26 4.53
CA VAL A 38 -5.53 -6.07 4.14
C VAL A 38 -6.26 -6.62 5.36
N GLU A 39 -5.55 -7.05 6.40
CA GLU A 39 -6.20 -7.45 7.68
C GLU A 39 -7.02 -6.31 8.30
N VAL A 40 -6.49 -5.08 8.26
CA VAL A 40 -7.23 -3.88 8.69
C VAL A 40 -8.45 -3.65 7.80
N ALA A 41 -8.28 -3.75 6.48
CA ALA A 41 -9.36 -3.54 5.52
C ALA A 41 -10.51 -4.55 5.67
N ARG A 42 -10.19 -5.82 5.97
CA ARG A 42 -11.16 -6.88 6.28
C ARG A 42 -11.94 -6.61 7.57
N THR A 43 -11.37 -5.82 8.49
CA THR A 43 -12.06 -5.42 9.73
C THR A 43 -12.99 -4.24 9.48
N ASP A 44 -12.45 -3.15 8.91
CA ASP A 44 -13.18 -1.95 8.49
C ASP A 44 -12.27 -1.14 7.54
N ASP A 45 -12.67 -1.03 6.28
CA ASP A 45 -11.89 -0.37 5.23
C ASP A 45 -11.73 1.15 5.44
N HIS A 46 -12.60 1.78 6.26
CA HIS A 46 -12.45 3.18 6.64
C HIS A 46 -11.20 3.41 7.50
N LEU A 47 -10.72 2.37 8.22
CA LEU A 47 -9.52 2.46 9.05
C LEU A 47 -8.24 2.65 8.24
N LEU A 48 -8.22 2.28 6.96
CA LEU A 48 -7.07 2.49 6.08
C LEU A 48 -6.68 3.98 6.00
N GLY A 49 -7.68 4.87 5.90
CA GLY A 49 -7.43 6.32 5.88
C GLY A 49 -6.78 6.83 7.17
N TYR A 50 -7.25 6.34 8.32
CA TYR A 50 -6.68 6.69 9.62
C TYR A 50 -5.27 6.11 9.79
N LEU A 51 -5.03 4.89 9.31
CA LEU A 51 -3.72 4.25 9.34
C LEU A 51 -2.68 5.02 8.51
N VAL A 52 -3.05 5.50 7.32
CA VAL A 52 -2.17 6.35 6.50
C VAL A 52 -1.77 7.60 7.25
N VAL A 53 -2.71 8.30 7.89
CA VAL A 53 -2.40 9.51 8.68
C VAL A 53 -1.46 9.19 9.84
N ALA A 54 -1.70 8.09 10.56
CA ALA A 54 -0.85 7.67 11.67
C ALA A 54 0.59 7.38 11.20
N ILE A 55 0.75 6.61 10.11
CA ILE A 55 2.06 6.28 9.54
C ILE A 55 2.81 7.53 9.09
N LEU A 56 2.14 8.47 8.40
CA LEU A 56 2.76 9.72 7.96
C LEU A 56 3.27 10.56 9.13
N CYS A 57 2.52 10.62 10.24
CA CYS A 57 2.95 11.31 11.47
C CYS A 57 4.16 10.65 12.12
N LEU A 58 4.19 9.31 12.15
CA LEU A 58 5.34 8.56 12.71
C LEU A 58 6.59 8.74 11.86
N LEU A 59 6.47 8.64 10.53
CA LEU A 59 7.58 8.88 9.61
C LEU A 59 8.10 10.31 9.70
N ALA A 60 7.19 11.30 9.76
CA ALA A 60 7.57 12.69 9.94
C ALA A 60 8.38 12.91 11.22
N ARG A 61 8.00 12.22 12.31
CA ARG A 61 8.75 12.27 13.57
C ARG A 61 10.14 11.64 13.44
N LEU A 62 10.27 10.53 12.71
CA LEU A 62 11.55 9.84 12.48
C LEU A 62 12.51 10.67 11.61
N ASP A 63 11.97 11.34 10.59
CA ASP A 63 12.72 12.14 9.62
C ASP A 63 12.94 13.60 10.07
N GLU A 64 12.52 13.95 11.29
CA GLU A 64 12.51 15.33 11.82
C GLU A 64 11.86 16.33 10.84
N SER A 65 10.78 15.89 10.21
CA SER A 65 10.09 16.61 9.13
C SER A 65 8.61 16.81 9.45
N SER A 66 7.79 17.05 8.42
CA SER A 66 6.33 17.17 8.55
C SER A 66 5.63 16.08 7.73
N PRO A 67 4.40 15.67 8.11
CA PRO A 67 3.63 14.69 7.34
C PRO A 67 3.47 15.08 5.87
N ARG A 68 3.38 16.40 5.59
CA ARG A 68 3.34 16.94 4.23
C ARG A 68 4.63 16.65 3.45
N ALA A 69 5.79 16.88 4.06
CA ALA A 69 7.08 16.63 3.43
C ALA A 69 7.27 15.14 3.11
N VAL A 70 6.83 14.26 4.02
CA VAL A 70 6.82 12.81 3.80
C VAL A 70 5.93 12.46 2.59
N LEU A 71 4.70 12.97 2.54
CA LEU A 71 3.79 12.72 1.42
C LEU A 71 4.39 13.17 0.07
N GLU A 72 4.99 14.36 0.01
CA GLU A 72 5.64 14.88 -1.20
C GLU A 72 6.86 14.04 -1.62
N ALA A 73 7.57 13.43 -0.67
CA ALA A 73 8.67 12.51 -0.95
C ALA A 73 8.16 11.17 -1.50
N PHE A 74 7.11 10.59 -0.92
CA PHE A 74 6.51 9.34 -1.40
C PHE A 74 5.81 9.51 -2.75
N PHE A 75 5.11 10.63 -2.97
CA PHE A 75 4.49 10.95 -4.26
C PHE A 75 5.50 10.95 -5.42
N ARG A 76 6.70 11.50 -5.21
CA ARG A 76 7.75 11.48 -6.25
C ARG A 76 8.28 10.08 -6.56
N ARG A 77 8.05 9.11 -5.69
CA ARG A 77 8.53 7.72 -5.80
C ARG A 77 7.39 6.74 -6.13
N SER A 78 6.15 7.21 -6.25
CA SER A 78 5.01 6.34 -6.53
C SER A 78 5.05 5.81 -7.96
N VAL A 79 4.46 4.62 -8.16
CA VAL A 79 4.22 4.10 -9.50
C VAL A 79 3.39 5.07 -10.33
N SER A 80 3.57 5.05 -11.64
CA SER A 80 2.77 5.90 -12.54
C SER A 80 1.32 5.42 -12.59
N ASP A 81 0.42 6.33 -12.91
CA ASP A 81 -1.00 6.04 -13.19
C ASP A 81 -1.19 4.89 -14.19
N GLU A 82 -0.33 4.83 -15.21
CA GLU A 82 -0.41 3.80 -16.24
C GLU A 82 -0.03 2.42 -15.69
N ALA A 83 1.09 2.34 -14.97
CA ALA A 83 1.52 1.11 -14.32
C ALA A 83 0.50 0.64 -13.27
N TRP A 84 -0.11 1.59 -12.53
CA TRP A 84 -1.20 1.28 -11.61
C TRP A 84 -2.38 0.63 -12.33
N ARG A 85 -2.90 1.24 -13.40
CA ARG A 85 -4.09 0.74 -14.11
C ARG A 85 -3.85 -0.58 -14.83
N GLN A 86 -2.67 -0.78 -15.41
CA GLN A 86 -2.39 -1.95 -16.25
C GLN A 86 -1.92 -3.16 -15.44
N THR A 87 -1.14 -2.95 -14.38
CA THR A 87 -0.47 -4.05 -13.66
C THR A 87 -1.14 -4.34 -12.32
N TYR A 88 -1.44 -3.32 -11.53
CA TYR A 88 -1.82 -3.51 -10.12
C TYR A 88 -3.33 -3.49 -9.89
N LEU A 89 -4.05 -2.57 -10.53
CA LEU A 89 -5.51 -2.45 -10.37
C LEU A 89 -6.28 -3.74 -10.71
N PRO A 90 -5.92 -4.52 -11.76
CA PRO A 90 -6.62 -5.78 -12.06
C PRO A 90 -6.54 -6.84 -10.96
N LEU A 91 -5.57 -6.73 -10.04
CA LEU A 91 -5.40 -7.68 -8.91
C LEU A 91 -6.42 -7.44 -7.79
N PHE A 92 -7.17 -6.33 -7.84
CA PHE A 92 -8.23 -5.97 -6.87
C PHE A 92 -9.65 -6.25 -7.40
N ALA A 93 -9.77 -6.94 -8.54
CA ALA A 93 -11.03 -7.18 -9.25
C ALA A 93 -11.75 -8.45 -8.80
#